data_AF-A0A1H1T2J7-F1
#
_entry.id   AF-A0A1H1T2J7-F1
#
_cell.length_a   1.000
_cell.length_b   1.000
_cell.length_c   1.000
_cell.angle_alpha   90.00
_cell.angle_beta   90.00
_cell.angle_gamma   90.00
#
_symmetry.space_group_name_H-M   'P 1'
#
loop_
_entity.id
_entity.type
_entity.pdbx_description
1 polymer ?
#
loop_
_entity_poly.entity_id
_entity_poly.type
_entity_poly.pdbx_seq_one_letter_code
_entity_poly.pdbx_strand_id
1 'polypeptide(L)'
;MSTTTPMRVDVDLVDAAKSVGALESRSATQQLSHWARIGRELETSPGTNHRDIQRVLAGEAGYEYDDLEERDQAVVRASWNEQIEKRRASLNFAEEFTRAGRSWTEADAQGRVVKHGSVAEAALKAEPKATGAAKATRGSRQKSASGTIRVVKASAASRALRNASASKVTIVVKDAGAPTSARARSNS
;
A
#
# COMPACT_ATOMS: atom_id res chain seq x y z
N MET A 1 -1.35 8.17 41.00
CA MET A 1 -1.55 7.09 40.00
C MET A 1 -1.51 7.74 38.63
N SER A 2 -0.50 7.43 37.81
CA SER A 2 -0.45 7.95 36.44
C SER A 2 -1.52 7.24 35.60
N THR A 3 -2.50 7.99 35.10
CA THR A 3 -3.56 7.45 34.24
C THR A 3 -2.98 7.15 32.87
N THR A 4 -3.11 5.90 32.40
CA THR A 4 -2.67 5.49 31.05
C THR A 4 -3.89 5.19 30.19
N THR A 5 -3.96 5.78 29.00
CA THR A 5 -5.01 5.49 28.01
C THR A 5 -4.47 4.47 26.98
N PRO A 6 -5.17 3.36 26.71
CA PRO A 6 -4.75 2.40 25.69
C PRO A 6 -4.84 3.03 24.30
N MET A 7 -3.76 2.97 23.53
CA MET A 7 -3.66 3.49 22.17
C MET A 7 -3.03 2.43 21.25
N ARG A 8 -3.47 2.38 20.00
CA ARG A 8 -2.78 1.59 18.97
C ARG A 8 -1.63 2.40 18.41
N VAL A 9 -0.46 1.77 18.35
CA VAL A 9 0.76 2.36 17.82
C VAL A 9 1.26 1.45 16.71
N ASP A 10 1.80 2.05 15.66
CA ASP A 10 2.42 1.33 14.57
C ASP A 10 3.56 0.41 15.07
N VAL A 11 3.67 -0.79 14.50
CA VAL A 11 4.64 -1.80 14.94
C VAL A 11 6.08 -1.36 14.67
N ASP A 12 6.33 -0.69 13.55
CA ASP A 12 7.66 -0.24 13.17
C ASP A 12 8.11 0.89 14.10
N LEU A 13 7.17 1.75 14.51
CA LEU A 13 7.44 2.79 15.50
C LEU A 13 7.76 2.20 16.89
N VAL A 14 7.06 1.13 17.29
CA VAL A 14 7.35 0.41 18.54
C VAL A 14 8.73 -0.28 18.46
N ASP A 15 9.08 -0.87 17.34
CA ASP A 15 10.37 -1.54 17.15
C ASP A 15 11.53 -0.55 17.09
N ALA A 16 11.36 0.61 16.44
CA ALA A 16 12.30 1.72 16.53
C ALA A 16 12.51 2.19 17.98
N ALA A 17 11.42 2.33 18.75
CA ALA A 17 11.49 2.73 20.15
C ALA A 17 12.22 1.70 21.03
N LYS A 18 12.06 0.40 20.76
CA LYS A 18 12.85 -0.65 21.45
C LYS A 18 14.33 -0.52 21.13
N SER A 19 14.67 -0.32 19.86
CA SER A 19 16.07 -0.23 19.43
C SER A 19 16.79 0.95 20.08
N VAL A 20 16.17 2.13 20.05
CA VAL A 20 16.77 3.34 20.65
C VAL A 20 16.69 3.28 22.18
N GLY A 21 15.57 2.82 22.74
CA GLY A 21 15.41 2.68 24.18
C GLY A 21 16.44 1.74 24.82
N ALA A 22 16.82 0.65 24.13
CA ALA A 22 17.85 -0.25 24.62
C ALA A 22 19.22 0.43 24.81
N LEU A 23 19.59 1.37 23.93
CA LEU A 23 20.83 2.15 24.04
C LEU A 23 20.79 3.12 25.22
N GLU A 24 19.60 3.66 25.50
CA GLU A 24 19.36 4.69 26.54
C GLU A 24 18.83 4.12 27.86
N SER A 25 18.83 2.79 28.01
CA SER A 25 18.27 2.08 29.17
C SER A 25 16.79 2.42 29.49
N ARG A 26 15.97 2.55 28.44
CA ARG A 26 14.52 2.84 28.51
C ARG A 26 13.71 1.73 27.83
N SER A 27 12.54 1.43 28.39
CA SER A 27 11.55 0.59 27.70
C SER A 27 10.97 1.29 26.47
N ALA A 28 10.37 0.53 25.55
CA ALA A 28 9.75 1.10 24.35
C ALA A 28 8.70 2.18 24.68
N THR A 29 7.83 1.93 25.68
CA THR A 29 6.82 2.91 26.11
C THR A 29 7.43 4.19 26.68
N GLN A 30 8.53 4.06 27.45
CA GLN A 30 9.26 5.22 27.97
C GLN A 30 9.91 6.01 26.84
N GLN A 31 10.51 5.31 25.86
CA GLN A 31 11.14 5.94 24.71
C GLN A 31 10.11 6.66 23.82
N LEU A 32 8.95 6.06 23.57
CA LEU A 32 7.83 6.72 22.88
C LEU A 32 7.35 7.96 23.62
N SER A 33 7.19 7.86 24.95
CA SER A 33 6.79 9.01 25.78
C SER A 33 7.84 10.13 25.73
N HIS A 34 9.12 9.77 25.68
CA HIS A 34 10.22 10.72 25.55
C HIS A 34 10.20 11.44 24.20
N TRP A 35 10.05 10.71 23.10
CA TRP A 35 9.90 11.31 21.77
C TRP A 35 8.66 12.18 21.64
N ALA A 36 7.52 11.74 22.17
CA ALA A 36 6.30 12.54 22.16
C ALA A 36 6.49 13.86 22.93
N ARG A 37 7.20 13.83 24.06
CA ARG A 37 7.55 15.05 24.80
C ARG A 37 8.46 15.96 23.99
N ILE A 38 9.54 15.43 23.41
CA ILE A 38 10.46 16.23 22.58
C ILE A 38 9.73 16.82 21.37
N GLY A 39 8.97 16.01 20.64
CA GLY A 39 8.20 16.45 19.47
C GLY A 39 7.27 17.61 19.78
N ARG A 40 6.52 17.52 20.89
CA ARG A 40 5.69 18.62 21.36
C ARG A 40 6.49 19.89 21.64
N GLU A 41 7.60 19.78 22.39
CA GLU A 41 8.42 20.96 22.70
C GLU A 41 9.02 21.58 21.42
N LEU A 42 9.43 20.76 20.45
CA LEU A 42 9.92 21.21 19.15
C LEU A 42 8.84 21.97 18.37
N GLU A 43 7.61 21.45 18.32
CA GLU A 43 6.49 22.12 17.63
C GLU A 43 6.08 23.43 18.30
N THR A 44 6.20 23.54 19.62
CA THR A 44 5.89 24.77 20.37
C THR A 44 7.05 25.78 20.40
N SER A 45 8.23 25.39 19.92
CA SER A 45 9.43 26.23 19.96
C SER A 45 9.29 27.41 18.99
N PRO A 46 9.70 28.63 19.38
CA PRO A 46 9.73 29.79 18.49
C PRO A 46 10.62 29.61 17.24
N GLY A 47 11.54 28.64 17.27
CA GLY A 47 12.43 28.33 16.15
C GLY A 47 11.82 27.42 15.07
N THR A 48 10.56 27.02 15.21
CA THR A 48 9.86 26.21 14.20
C THR A 48 8.94 27.11 13.40
N ASN A 49 9.21 27.29 12.10
CA ASN A 49 8.38 28.16 11.26
C ASN A 49 7.23 27.37 10.64
N HIS A 50 6.17 27.18 11.44
CA HIS A 50 5.00 26.40 11.02
C HIS A 50 4.38 26.92 9.72
N ARG A 51 4.46 28.23 9.45
CA ARG A 51 3.90 28.81 8.23
C ARG A 51 4.65 28.32 7.00
N ASP A 52 5.98 28.36 7.01
CA ASP A 52 6.78 27.97 5.85
C ASP A 52 6.76 26.45 5.65
N ILE A 53 6.70 25.67 6.74
CA ILE A 53 6.40 24.22 6.67
C ILE A 53 5.09 23.98 5.91
N GLN A 54 3.99 24.66 6.26
CA GLN A 54 2.70 24.47 5.60
C GLN A 54 2.73 24.87 4.13
N ARG A 55 3.51 25.89 3.76
CA ARG A 55 3.67 26.35 2.37
C ARG A 55 4.40 25.33 1.52
N VAL A 56 5.48 24.75 2.04
CA VAL A 56 6.19 23.63 1.39
C VAL A 56 5.27 22.43 1.26
N LEU A 57 4.51 22.08 2.30
CA LEU A 57 3.54 20.98 2.26
C LEU A 57 2.40 21.21 1.25
N ALA A 58 2.00 22.48 1.04
CA ALA A 58 1.01 22.87 0.04
C ALA A 58 1.59 22.96 -1.38
N GLY A 59 2.92 22.93 -1.54
CA GLY A 59 3.59 23.15 -2.81
C GLY A 59 3.45 24.59 -3.33
N GLU A 60 3.42 25.58 -2.42
CA GLU A 60 3.36 27.00 -2.80
C GLU A 60 4.62 27.41 -3.58
N ALA A 61 4.44 28.06 -4.72
CA ALA A 61 5.56 28.50 -5.55
C ALA A 61 6.46 29.47 -4.77
N GLY A 62 7.77 29.23 -4.81
CA GLY A 62 8.78 30.04 -4.10
C GLY A 62 9.03 29.63 -2.65
N TYR A 63 8.44 28.53 -2.17
CA TYR A 63 8.80 27.91 -0.90
C TYR A 63 9.36 26.51 -1.16
N GLU A 64 10.68 26.39 -1.10
CA GLU A 64 11.39 25.15 -1.39
C GLU A 64 11.75 24.41 -0.11
N TYR A 65 11.83 23.08 -0.22
CA TYR A 65 12.18 22.22 0.90
C TYR A 65 13.61 22.49 1.42
N ASP A 66 14.54 22.74 0.50
CA ASP A 66 15.95 22.93 0.81
C ASP A 66 16.24 24.29 1.48
N ASP A 67 15.29 25.23 1.40
CA ASP A 67 15.37 26.54 2.08
C ASP A 67 14.94 26.49 3.55
N LEU A 68 14.32 25.39 3.99
CA LEU A 68 13.93 25.20 5.39
C LEU A 68 15.13 24.81 6.25
N GLU A 69 15.11 25.21 7.53
CA GLU A 69 16.05 24.68 8.52
C GLU A 69 15.88 23.16 8.71
N GLU A 70 16.94 22.44 9.09
CA GLU A 70 16.96 20.97 9.20
C GLU A 70 15.82 20.40 10.07
N ARG A 71 15.43 21.13 11.12
CA ARG A 71 14.31 20.77 11.99
C ARG A 71 12.99 20.81 11.23
N ASP A 72 12.74 21.88 10.51
CA ASP A 72 11.51 22.08 9.74
C ASP A 72 11.43 21.09 8.58
N GLN A 73 12.57 20.81 7.93
CA GLN A 73 12.70 19.73 6.96
C GLN A 73 12.33 18.35 7.53
N ALA A 74 12.67 18.07 8.79
CA ALA A 74 12.31 16.80 9.44
C ALA A 74 10.80 16.67 9.64
N VAL A 75 10.14 17.78 10.01
CA VAL A 75 8.66 17.83 10.13
C VAL A 75 8.00 17.61 8.76
N VAL A 76 8.51 18.26 7.71
CA VAL A 76 8.01 18.07 6.34
C VAL A 76 8.15 16.61 5.89
N ARG A 77 9.32 15.97 6.11
CA ARG A 77 9.52 14.54 5.77
C ARG A 77 8.52 13.64 6.48
N ALA A 78 8.28 13.87 7.78
CA ALA A 78 7.31 13.10 8.54
C ALA A 78 5.89 13.27 7.99
N SER A 79 5.49 14.51 7.67
CA SER A 79 4.16 14.79 7.10
C SER A 79 3.99 14.18 5.71
N TRP A 80 5.00 14.27 4.84
CA TRP A 80 4.94 13.61 3.53
C TRP A 80 4.82 12.09 3.65
N ASN A 81 5.55 11.45 4.55
CA ASN A 81 5.40 10.01 4.79
C ASN A 81 3.96 9.66 5.19
N GLU A 82 3.37 10.39 6.13
CA GLU A 82 1.97 10.19 6.53
C GLU A 82 1.00 10.39 5.35
N GLN A 83 1.16 11.49 4.61
CA GLN A 83 0.31 11.80 3.45
C GLN A 83 0.45 10.76 2.34
N ILE A 84 1.66 10.26 2.09
CA ILE A 84 1.93 9.21 1.11
C ILE A 84 1.26 7.92 1.54
N GLU A 85 1.43 7.48 2.79
CA GLU A 85 0.77 6.25 3.28
C GLU A 85 -0.76 6.36 3.21
N LYS A 86 -1.32 7.51 3.62
CA LYS A 86 -2.76 7.77 3.51
C LYS A 86 -3.24 7.73 2.06
N ARG A 87 -2.53 8.38 1.14
CA ARG A 87 -2.88 8.37 -0.29
C ARG A 87 -2.76 6.96 -0.86
N ARG A 88 -1.66 6.25 -0.59
CA ARG A 88 -1.46 4.86 -1.01
C ARG A 88 -2.57 3.93 -0.54
N ALA A 89 -2.99 4.06 0.72
CA ALA A 89 -4.10 3.27 1.27
C ALA A 89 -5.45 3.57 0.62
N SER A 90 -5.63 4.77 0.05
CA SER A 90 -6.87 5.18 -0.63
C SER A 90 -6.93 4.78 -2.11
N LEU A 91 -5.81 4.40 -2.72
CA LEU A 91 -5.73 4.11 -4.15
C LEU A 91 -6.15 2.68 -4.46
N ASN A 92 -6.97 2.51 -5.50
CA ASN A 92 -7.36 1.21 -6.05
C ASN A 92 -7.17 1.19 -7.58
N PHE A 93 -5.92 1.15 -8.03
CA PHE A 93 -5.58 1.12 -9.45
C PHE A 93 -6.05 -0.16 -10.14
N ALA A 94 -6.15 -1.27 -9.41
CA ALA A 94 -6.66 -2.54 -9.95
C ALA A 94 -8.09 -2.37 -10.47
N GLU A 95 -8.96 -1.77 -9.65
CA GLU A 95 -10.34 -1.47 -10.04
C GLU A 95 -10.41 -0.43 -11.17
N GLU A 96 -9.60 0.64 -11.08
CA GLU A 96 -9.56 1.68 -12.10
C GLU A 96 -9.16 1.12 -13.48
N PHE A 97 -8.09 0.34 -13.55
CA PHE A 97 -7.61 -0.24 -14.81
C PHE A 97 -8.55 -1.31 -15.34
N THR A 98 -9.16 -2.12 -14.47
CA THR A 98 -10.17 -3.10 -14.86
C THR A 98 -11.38 -2.40 -15.47
N ARG A 99 -11.87 -1.32 -14.84
CA ARG A 99 -12.97 -0.49 -15.35
C ARG A 99 -12.62 0.17 -16.68
N ALA A 100 -11.38 0.61 -16.86
CA ALA A 100 -10.88 1.17 -18.11
C ALA A 100 -10.58 0.11 -19.20
N GLY A 101 -10.73 -1.19 -18.90
CA GLY A 101 -10.42 -2.27 -19.83
C GLY A 101 -8.93 -2.36 -20.17
N ARG A 102 -8.03 -1.85 -19.33
CA ARG A 102 -6.59 -1.85 -19.55
C ARG A 102 -5.96 -3.09 -18.91
N SER A 103 -5.02 -3.72 -19.61
CA SER A 103 -4.16 -4.71 -18.98
C SER A 103 -3.20 -4.01 -18.04
N TRP A 104 -2.96 -4.59 -16.87
CA TRP A 104 -2.04 -4.04 -15.87
C TRP A 104 -1.24 -5.16 -15.21
N THR A 105 -0.25 -4.76 -14.41
CA THR A 105 0.67 -5.71 -13.78
C THR A 105 0.96 -5.22 -12.37
N GLU A 106 1.01 -6.15 -11.43
CA GLU A 106 1.31 -5.87 -10.02
C GLU A 106 2.32 -6.85 -9.45
N ALA A 107 2.92 -6.48 -8.33
CA ALA A 107 3.69 -7.41 -7.52
C ALA A 107 2.76 -8.05 -6.48
N ASP A 108 2.75 -9.38 -6.40
CA ASP A 108 2.04 -10.11 -5.36
C ASP A 108 2.73 -9.96 -3.98
N ALA A 109 2.14 -10.57 -2.94
CA ALA A 109 2.66 -10.52 -1.58
C ALA A 109 4.07 -11.14 -1.43
N GLN A 110 4.56 -11.88 -2.42
CA GLN A 110 5.91 -12.45 -2.47
C GLN A 110 6.85 -11.63 -3.37
N GLY A 111 6.37 -10.50 -3.89
CA GLY A 111 7.12 -9.65 -4.81
C GLY A 111 7.19 -10.18 -6.24
N ARG A 112 6.40 -11.19 -6.59
CA ARG A 112 6.37 -11.74 -7.95
C ARG A 112 5.44 -10.92 -8.82
N VAL A 113 5.86 -10.69 -10.06
CA VAL A 113 5.10 -9.91 -11.04
C VAL A 113 3.94 -10.76 -11.59
N VAL A 114 2.71 -10.26 -11.47
CA VAL A 114 1.46 -10.89 -11.95
C VAL A 114 0.82 -9.97 -12.99
N LYS A 115 0.53 -10.51 -14.18
CA LYS A 115 -0.14 -9.78 -15.27
C LYS A 115 -1.65 -10.04 -15.25
N HIS A 116 -2.42 -8.96 -15.31
CA HIS A 116 -3.87 -8.98 -15.47
C HIS A 116 -4.23 -8.60 -16.90
N GLY A 117 -4.97 -9.49 -17.57
CA GLY A 117 -5.42 -9.27 -18.96
C GLY A 117 -6.46 -8.15 -19.04
N SER A 118 -6.59 -7.50 -20.20
CA SER A 118 -7.70 -6.58 -20.44
C SER A 118 -9.02 -7.34 -20.55
N VAL A 119 -10.14 -6.65 -20.32
CA VAL A 119 -11.48 -7.23 -20.56
C VAL A 119 -11.63 -7.70 -22.02
N ALA A 120 -10.97 -7.03 -22.97
CA ALA A 120 -10.87 -7.46 -24.37
C ALA A 120 -10.05 -8.75 -24.56
N GLU A 121 -8.93 -8.90 -23.85
CA GLU A 121 -8.09 -10.12 -23.88
C GLU A 121 -8.78 -11.30 -23.16
N ALA A 122 -9.54 -11.02 -22.10
CA ALA A 122 -10.38 -11.99 -21.41
C ALA A 122 -11.58 -12.43 -22.27
N ALA A 123 -12.21 -11.52 -23.00
CA ALA A 123 -13.29 -11.83 -23.94
C ALA A 123 -12.80 -12.68 -25.13
N LEU A 124 -11.61 -12.39 -25.68
CA LEU A 124 -10.97 -13.22 -26.71
C LEU A 124 -10.62 -14.64 -26.20
N LYS A 125 -10.27 -14.80 -24.92
CA LYS A 125 -10.01 -16.12 -24.32
C LYS A 125 -11.28 -16.86 -23.91
N ALA A 126 -12.40 -16.17 -23.74
CA ALA A 126 -13.66 -16.73 -23.27
C ALA A 126 -14.58 -17.23 -24.39
N GLU A 127 -14.17 -17.20 -25.66
CA GLU A 127 -14.95 -17.86 -26.72
C GLU A 127 -15.11 -19.36 -26.42
N PRO A 128 -16.35 -19.87 -26.31
CA PRO A 128 -16.57 -21.27 -25.99
C PRO A 128 -16.15 -22.12 -27.18
N LYS A 129 -15.20 -23.04 -26.98
CA LYS A 129 -15.01 -24.19 -27.87
C LYS A 129 -16.30 -24.99 -27.89
N ALA A 130 -17.20 -24.68 -28.82
CA ALA A 130 -18.21 -25.61 -29.25
C ALA A 130 -17.47 -26.84 -29.84
N THR A 131 -17.66 -28.02 -29.25
CA THR A 131 -18.29 -29.21 -29.87
C THR A 131 -17.94 -30.44 -29.04
N GLY A 132 -18.95 -31.19 -28.58
CA GLY A 132 -18.78 -32.52 -27.99
C GLY A 132 -19.97 -32.95 -27.14
N ALA A 133 -20.95 -33.59 -27.77
CA ALA A 133 -22.24 -33.99 -27.21
C ALA A 133 -22.21 -35.24 -26.30
N ALA A 134 -23.25 -35.34 -25.46
CA ALA A 134 -23.81 -36.51 -24.76
C ALA A 134 -22.97 -37.12 -23.61
N LYS A 135 -23.53 -37.55 -22.46
CA LYS A 135 -24.84 -38.15 -22.19
C LYS A 135 -25.17 -38.03 -20.69
N ALA A 136 -26.43 -37.84 -20.35
CA ALA A 136 -26.96 -37.86 -18.99
C ALA A 136 -26.76 -39.22 -18.30
N THR A 137 -26.52 -39.22 -16.99
CA THR A 137 -27.14 -40.21 -16.09
C THR A 137 -27.18 -39.73 -14.63
N ARG A 138 -28.37 -39.91 -14.09
CA ARG A 138 -28.93 -39.63 -12.77
C ARG A 138 -28.42 -40.65 -11.74
N GLY A 139 -28.07 -40.22 -10.53
CA GLY A 139 -27.76 -41.16 -9.44
C GLY A 139 -27.39 -40.49 -8.12
N SER A 140 -28.27 -40.63 -7.14
CA SER A 140 -28.19 -40.28 -5.71
C SER A 140 -26.81 -40.43 -5.04
N ARG A 141 -26.53 -39.67 -3.97
CA ARG A 141 -26.95 -40.02 -2.59
C ARG A 141 -26.26 -39.13 -1.55
N GLN A 142 -27.09 -38.39 -0.83
CA GLN A 142 -26.77 -37.67 0.40
C GLN A 142 -26.33 -38.67 1.49
N LYS A 143 -25.17 -38.45 2.12
CA LYS A 143 -24.86 -39.04 3.43
C LYS A 143 -24.12 -38.04 4.31
N SER A 144 -24.87 -37.58 5.30
CA SER A 144 -24.41 -36.92 6.52
C SER A 144 -23.37 -37.81 7.23
N ALA A 145 -22.27 -37.20 7.67
CA ALA A 145 -21.49 -37.70 8.78
C ALA A 145 -20.88 -36.52 9.54
N SER A 146 -21.43 -36.30 10.74
CA SER A 146 -20.91 -35.48 11.82
C SER A 146 -19.49 -35.92 12.19
N GLY A 147 -18.56 -34.97 12.29
CA GLY A 147 -17.16 -35.23 12.62
C GLY A 147 -16.54 -34.07 13.38
N THR A 148 -16.36 -34.28 14.68
CA THR A 148 -15.76 -33.43 15.73
C THR A 148 -14.50 -32.66 15.30
N ILE A 149 -14.50 -31.34 15.50
CA ILE A 149 -13.31 -30.49 15.39
C ILE A 149 -12.45 -30.68 16.65
N ARG A 150 -11.27 -31.28 16.51
CA ARG A 150 -10.18 -31.21 17.51
C ARG A 150 -9.27 -30.03 17.16
N VAL A 151 -9.08 -29.12 18.11
CA VAL A 151 -8.10 -28.05 18.05
C VAL A 151 -6.71 -28.66 18.24
N VAL A 152 -5.88 -28.61 17.21
CA VAL A 152 -4.43 -28.89 17.30
C VAL A 152 -3.65 -27.62 17.01
N LYS A 153 -2.70 -27.39 17.91
CA LYS A 153 -1.83 -26.21 18.07
C LYS A 153 -1.01 -25.95 16.80
N ALA A 154 -1.20 -24.80 16.16
CA ALA A 154 -0.31 -24.33 15.11
C ALA A 154 0.94 -23.70 15.77
N SER A 155 2.08 -24.39 15.63
CA SER A 155 3.41 -23.86 15.93
C SER A 155 4.20 -23.82 14.62
N ALA A 156 4.99 -22.75 14.45
CA ALA A 156 5.95 -22.49 13.38
C ALA A 156 5.39 -22.09 11.99
N ALA A 157 4.87 -20.87 11.86
CA ALA A 157 4.71 -20.22 10.54
C ALA A 157 4.85 -18.68 10.54
N SER A 158 5.41 -18.05 11.58
CA SER A 158 5.43 -16.57 11.70
C SER A 158 6.75 -15.89 11.29
N ARG A 159 7.61 -16.55 10.50
CA ARG A 159 8.90 -15.97 10.07
C ARG A 159 8.97 -15.55 8.59
N ALA A 160 7.99 -15.92 7.77
CA ALA A 160 7.99 -15.65 6.32
C ALA A 160 7.20 -14.40 5.87
N LEU A 161 6.50 -13.70 6.78
CA LEU A 161 5.69 -12.51 6.44
C LEU A 161 6.43 -11.17 6.54
N ARG A 162 7.74 -11.19 6.83
CA ARG A 162 8.51 -9.98 7.19
C ARG A 162 9.18 -9.22 6.03
N ASN A 163 9.02 -9.66 4.78
CA ASN A 163 9.61 -8.98 3.61
C ASN A 163 8.58 -8.41 2.62
N ALA A 164 7.27 -8.48 2.92
CA ALA A 164 6.23 -8.04 1.98
C ALA A 164 5.86 -6.54 2.11
N SER A 165 6.31 -5.84 3.15
CA SER A 165 5.91 -4.45 3.43
C SER A 165 6.92 -3.42 2.91
N ALA A 166 7.29 -3.54 1.64
CA ALA A 166 7.87 -2.47 0.81
C ALA A 166 8.05 -3.00 -0.63
N SER A 167 7.05 -3.67 -1.19
CA SER A 167 7.10 -3.98 -2.62
C SER A 167 6.99 -2.67 -3.39
N LYS A 168 8.12 -2.23 -3.96
CA LYS A 168 8.15 -1.21 -5.02
C LYS A 168 7.18 -1.65 -6.11
N VAL A 169 6.02 -1.02 -6.15
CA VAL A 169 5.06 -1.18 -7.24
C VAL A 169 5.57 -0.34 -8.40
N THR A 170 6.40 -0.95 -9.26
CA THR A 170 6.75 -0.38 -10.56
C THR A 170 5.66 -0.77 -11.55
N ILE A 171 4.69 0.12 -11.77
CA ILE A 171 3.65 -0.07 -12.79
C ILE A 171 4.23 0.35 -14.14
N VAL A 172 4.50 -0.64 -15.00
CA VAL A 172 4.86 -0.37 -16.40
C VAL A 172 3.58 -0.41 -17.23
N VAL A 173 3.12 0.77 -17.65
CA VAL A 173 2.04 0.90 -18.65
C VAL A 173 2.63 0.62 -20.02
N LYS A 174 2.15 -0.44 -20.69
CA LYS A 174 2.46 -0.67 -22.10
C LYS A 174 1.33 -0.09 -22.93
N ASP A 175 1.52 1.12 -23.47
CA ASP A 175 0.65 1.64 -24.52
C ASP A 175 0.84 0.79 -25.77
N ALA A 176 -0.20 0.04 -26.14
CA ALA A 176 -0.30 -0.55 -27.45
C ALA A 176 -0.66 0.60 -28.42
N GLY A 177 0.31 1.05 -29.21
CA GLY A 177 0.17 2.14 -30.17
C GLY A 177 -1.03 1.94 -31.10
N ALA A 178 -1.75 3.04 -31.35
CA ALA A 178 -2.78 3.10 -32.37
C ALA A 178 -2.15 3.30 -33.77
N PRO A 179 -2.68 2.65 -34.82
CA PRO A 179 -2.13 2.71 -36.18
C PRO A 179 -2.44 4.02 -36.90
N THR A 180 -1.46 4.48 -37.67
CA THR A 180 -1.56 5.46 -38.77
C THR A 180 -2.75 5.15 -39.69
N SER A 181 -3.65 6.11 -39.85
CA SER A 181 -4.64 6.12 -40.94
C SER A 181 -4.51 7.40 -41.76
N ALA A 182 -4.50 7.18 -43.07
CA ALA A 182 -4.18 8.10 -44.13
C ALA A 182 -5.16 9.28 -44.25
N ARG A 183 -4.62 10.48 -44.48
CA ARG A 183 -5.41 11.64 -44.91
C ARG A 183 -5.42 11.68 -46.44
N ALA A 184 -6.56 11.30 -47.01
CA ALA A 184 -6.85 11.43 -48.42
C ALA A 184 -6.76 12.91 -48.86
N ARG A 185 -6.11 13.13 -50.00
CA ARG A 185 -6.21 14.35 -50.79
C ARG A 185 -7.62 14.42 -51.38
N SER A 186 -8.27 15.57 -51.25
CA SER A 186 -9.38 15.96 -52.13
C SER A 186 -9.22 17.44 -52.45
N ASN A 187 -8.89 17.70 -53.71
CA ASN A 187 -9.03 19.01 -54.35
C ASN A 187 -10.52 19.30 -54.54
N SER A 188 -10.95 20.50 -54.12
CA SER A 188 -11.74 21.45 -54.92
C SER A 188 -11.86 22.75 -54.13
#